data_AF-A0A1Q8CT47-F1
#
_entry.id   AF-A0A1Q8CT47-F1
#
_cell.length_a   1.000
_cell.length_b   1.000
_cell.length_c   1.000
_cell.angle_alpha   90.00
_cell.angle_beta   90.00
_cell.angle_gamma   90.00
#
_symmetry.space_group_name_H-M   'P 1'
#
loop_
_entity.id
_entity.type
_entity.pdbx_description
1 polymer ?
#
loop_
_entity_poly.entity_id
_entity_poly.type
_entity_poly.pdbx_seq_one_letter_code
_entity_poly.pdbx_strand_id
1 'polypeptide(L)'
;MRAVLSRWLRGDDRTLALYLGTGILLMALLRLDRVRQVVGVPDRPHDTLVLVLLATVLAWSSMLSRGFVWLEPAVLTWNDFGATDRERLLARRLLVQWAARMLALGYLLALLTAVAGLGTRWVLAGVAAQVAAGALVLGAVGRPRRPGWVEPLVVLGFAAAAVAVRPGPDALTGVAVALGLAAAVLLTLLARSGPLTRPEIVRAGRGDLVQGWRERVMRVVGTHFLDVAMLLPAGRPVRGWRLTAPVGVRLAWVGVAARTRRIPTALLLALVAVAAHLALPALPDEVVFALFGYLALVPLTGGLAELWRSPGRRRWVGHSDLRLRAAHLAVLTVLAAVWAGLALGLAAAAGAPWETGVVLAVPLVSACAVRTATGAPPAYDNLMPVATPFGTLPVRLVTRTLRGPDLGLFAVLLVPTVPLPVGAAVVTAAVAVAVLR
;
A
#
# COMPACT_ATOMS: atom_id res chain seq x y z
N MET A 1 21.83 -30.35 -5.08
CA MET A 1 21.11 -29.96 -6.31
C MET A 1 19.86 -30.80 -6.59
N ARG A 2 19.93 -32.15 -6.62
CA ARG A 2 18.76 -33.04 -6.86
C ARG A 2 17.59 -32.86 -5.88
N ALA A 3 17.86 -32.68 -4.59
CA ALA A 3 16.81 -32.46 -3.59
C ALA A 3 16.05 -31.12 -3.79
N VAL A 4 16.74 -30.09 -4.27
CA VAL A 4 16.13 -28.80 -4.61
C VAL A 4 15.24 -28.99 -5.83
N LEU A 5 15.77 -29.50 -6.95
CA LEU A 5 14.99 -29.80 -8.16
C LEU A 5 13.76 -30.68 -7.89
N SER A 6 13.89 -31.71 -7.06
CA SER A 6 12.76 -32.58 -6.68
C SER A 6 11.67 -31.88 -5.86
N ARG A 7 11.98 -30.73 -5.24
CA ARG A 7 11.01 -29.93 -4.48
C ARG A 7 10.30 -28.91 -5.39
N TRP A 8 10.93 -28.54 -6.51
CA TRP A 8 10.39 -27.65 -7.54
C TRP A 8 9.50 -28.37 -8.56
N LEU A 9 9.74 -29.67 -8.79
CA LEU A 9 9.00 -30.51 -9.72
C LEU A 9 7.78 -31.22 -9.10
N ARG A 10 7.46 -30.97 -7.82
CA ARG A 10 6.37 -31.67 -7.10
C ARG A 10 4.96 -31.29 -7.54
N GLY A 11 4.79 -30.23 -8.33
CA GLY A 11 3.47 -29.77 -8.75
C GLY A 11 2.63 -29.15 -7.63
N ASP A 12 3.21 -28.89 -6.45
CA ASP A 12 2.51 -28.23 -5.35
C ASP A 12 2.02 -26.83 -5.78
N ASP A 13 0.88 -26.38 -5.26
CA ASP A 13 0.24 -25.08 -5.57
C ASP A 13 1.21 -23.88 -5.58
N ARG A 14 2.23 -23.90 -4.71
CA ARG A 14 3.25 -22.86 -4.62
C ARG A 14 4.17 -22.81 -5.84
N THR A 15 4.52 -23.97 -6.39
CA THR A 15 5.36 -24.06 -7.59
C THR A 15 4.57 -23.59 -8.81
N LEU A 16 3.31 -24.01 -8.94
CA LEU A 16 2.39 -23.54 -9.98
C LEU A 16 2.17 -22.02 -9.89
N ALA A 17 1.87 -21.49 -8.70
CA ALA A 17 1.68 -20.05 -8.50
C ALA A 17 2.94 -19.24 -8.85
N LEU A 18 4.12 -19.78 -8.54
CA LEU A 18 5.37 -19.12 -8.91
C LEU A 18 5.59 -19.15 -10.43
N TYR A 19 5.42 -20.30 -11.09
CA TYR A 19 5.57 -20.39 -12.55
C TYR A 19 4.58 -19.48 -13.27
N LEU A 20 3.32 -19.46 -12.84
CA LEU A 20 2.29 -18.58 -13.38
C LEU A 20 2.65 -17.11 -13.16
N GLY A 21 3.05 -16.74 -11.92
CA GLY A 21 3.45 -15.39 -11.59
C GLY A 21 4.66 -14.92 -12.41
N THR A 22 5.70 -15.75 -12.51
CA THR A 22 6.88 -15.47 -13.33
C THR A 22 6.53 -15.37 -14.82
N GLY A 23 5.66 -16.25 -15.33
CA GLY A 23 5.19 -16.21 -16.71
C GLY A 23 4.44 -14.92 -17.03
N ILE A 24 3.54 -14.47 -16.14
CA ILE A 24 2.81 -13.20 -16.28
C ILE A 24 3.77 -12.01 -16.28
N LEU A 25 4.75 -11.99 -15.37
CA LEU A 25 5.74 -10.92 -15.28
C LEU A 25 6.62 -10.88 -16.55
N LEU A 26 7.13 -12.04 -16.99
CA LEU A 26 7.91 -12.10 -18.23
C LEU A 26 7.09 -11.68 -19.45
N MET A 27 5.80 -12.03 -19.52
CA MET A 27 4.94 -11.62 -20.64
C MET A 27 4.84 -10.10 -20.79
N ALA A 28 4.87 -9.33 -19.70
CA ALA A 28 4.88 -7.87 -19.78
C ALA A 28 6.13 -7.34 -20.50
N LEU A 29 7.30 -7.94 -20.26
CA LEU A 29 8.55 -7.60 -20.95
C LEU A 29 8.61 -8.14 -22.39
N LEU A 30 8.03 -9.31 -22.64
CA LEU A 30 7.98 -9.89 -23.99
C LEU A 30 6.96 -9.21 -24.90
N ARG A 31 5.96 -8.52 -24.33
CA ARG A 31 4.90 -7.80 -25.05
C ARG A 31 4.95 -6.30 -24.77
N LEU A 32 6.15 -5.73 -24.71
CA LEU A 32 6.36 -4.30 -24.41
C LEU A 32 5.52 -3.38 -25.30
N ASP A 33 5.32 -3.72 -26.58
CA ASP A 33 4.49 -2.92 -27.48
C ASP A 33 3.03 -2.83 -27.02
N ARG A 34 2.45 -3.95 -26.54
CA ARG A 34 1.10 -3.93 -25.96
C ARG A 34 1.05 -3.17 -24.65
N VAL A 35 2.10 -3.27 -23.84
CA VAL A 35 2.18 -2.50 -22.59
C VAL A 35 2.21 -0.99 -22.91
N ARG A 36 3.04 -0.56 -23.86
CA ARG A 36 3.12 0.83 -24.34
C ARG A 36 1.79 1.34 -24.89
N GLN A 37 1.04 0.50 -25.62
CA GLN A 37 -0.30 0.86 -26.10
C GLN A 37 -1.28 1.14 -24.95
N VAL A 38 -1.16 0.43 -23.82
CA VAL A 38 -2.08 0.56 -22.68
C VAL A 38 -1.68 1.70 -21.75
N VAL A 39 -0.40 1.83 -21.41
CA VAL A 39 0.06 2.82 -20.41
C VAL A 39 0.61 4.09 -21.02
N GLY A 40 0.88 4.09 -22.32
CA GLY A 40 1.50 5.20 -23.04
C GLY A 40 3.01 5.23 -22.89
N VAL A 41 3.64 6.09 -23.68
CA VAL A 41 5.06 6.41 -23.54
C VAL A 41 5.12 7.86 -23.06
N PRO A 42 5.77 8.15 -21.93
CA PRO A 42 5.84 9.51 -21.42
C PRO A 42 6.73 10.38 -22.32
N ASP A 43 6.33 11.63 -22.53
CA ASP A 43 7.09 12.61 -23.33
C ASP A 43 8.43 12.96 -22.69
N ARG A 44 8.49 12.91 -21.34
CA ARG A 44 9.69 13.26 -20.58
C ARG A 44 10.23 12.04 -19.84
N PRO A 45 11.50 11.66 -20.07
CA PRO A 45 12.09 10.48 -19.43
C PRO A 45 12.23 10.59 -17.90
N HIS A 46 12.27 11.82 -17.39
CA HIS A 46 12.36 12.11 -15.95
C HIS A 46 11.12 11.60 -15.19
N ASP A 47 9.94 11.66 -15.80
CA ASP A 47 8.67 11.37 -15.13
C ASP A 47 8.57 9.88 -14.75
N THR A 48 9.06 8.99 -15.63
CA THR A 48 9.19 7.55 -15.36
C THR A 48 10.04 7.26 -14.12
N LEU A 49 11.18 7.95 -13.97
CA LEU A 49 12.07 7.73 -12.85
C LEU A 49 11.52 8.32 -11.56
N VAL A 50 10.81 9.45 -11.62
CA VAL A 50 10.09 9.98 -10.45
C VAL A 50 9.11 8.94 -9.92
N LEU A 51 8.33 8.27 -10.79
CA LEU A 51 7.44 7.20 -10.37
C LEU A 51 8.20 6.03 -9.71
N VAL A 52 9.32 5.60 -10.29
CA VAL A 52 10.16 4.54 -9.69
C VAL A 52 10.74 4.96 -8.34
N LEU A 53 11.20 6.20 -8.20
CA LEU A 53 11.72 6.73 -6.94
C LEU A 53 10.63 6.78 -5.88
N LEU A 54 9.42 7.22 -6.22
CA LEU A 54 8.31 7.24 -5.27
C LEU A 54 7.87 5.83 -4.88
N ALA A 55 7.84 4.89 -5.83
CA ALA A 55 7.60 3.48 -5.53
C ALA A 55 8.69 2.92 -4.59
N THR A 56 9.95 3.31 -4.82
CA THR A 56 11.10 2.97 -3.97
C THR A 56 10.94 3.54 -2.56
N VAL A 57 10.59 4.82 -2.44
CA VAL A 57 10.31 5.49 -1.17
C VAL A 57 9.14 4.84 -0.43
N LEU A 58 8.05 4.49 -1.14
CA LEU A 58 6.90 3.79 -0.57
C LEU A 58 7.28 2.40 -0.05
N ALA A 59 8.00 1.62 -0.86
CA ALA A 59 8.48 0.29 -0.49
C ALA A 59 9.40 0.34 0.74
N TRP A 60 10.31 1.31 0.80
CA TRP A 60 11.23 1.46 1.92
C TRP A 60 10.59 2.03 3.18
N SER A 61 9.66 2.98 3.05
CA SER A 61 8.88 3.49 4.18
C SER A 61 8.10 2.35 4.87
N SER A 62 7.66 1.34 4.11
CA SER A 62 7.02 0.15 4.67
C SER A 62 7.94 -0.65 5.60
N MET A 63 9.26 -0.65 5.37
CA MET A 63 10.24 -1.33 6.23
C MET A 63 10.51 -0.59 7.54
N LEU A 64 10.38 0.74 7.54
CA LEU A 64 10.51 1.57 8.75
C LEU A 64 9.43 1.24 9.79
N SER A 65 8.32 0.62 9.39
CA SER A 65 7.32 0.09 10.32
C SER A 65 7.84 -1.04 11.21
N ARG A 66 8.96 -1.68 10.83
CA ARG A 66 9.60 -2.83 11.50
C ARG A 66 8.73 -4.07 11.61
N GLY A 67 7.86 -4.31 10.62
CA GLY A 67 6.97 -5.48 10.57
C GLY A 67 7.64 -6.86 10.53
N PHE A 68 8.97 -6.93 10.52
CA PHE A 68 9.74 -8.17 10.68
C PHE A 68 9.98 -8.54 12.15
N VAL A 69 9.79 -7.60 13.08
CA VAL A 69 9.93 -7.78 14.53
C VAL A 69 8.64 -8.34 15.10
N TRP A 70 8.58 -9.67 15.21
CA TRP A 70 7.46 -10.38 15.83
C TRP A 70 7.88 -11.80 16.19
N LEU A 71 7.40 -12.32 17.32
CA LEU A 71 7.63 -13.69 17.73
C LEU A 71 6.37 -14.24 18.38
N GLU A 72 6.11 -15.53 18.14
CA GLU A 72 4.96 -16.21 18.72
C GLU A 72 5.11 -16.28 20.24
N PRO A 73 4.05 -16.00 21.02
CA PRO A 73 4.12 -16.01 22.49
C PRO A 73 4.65 -17.33 23.07
N ALA A 74 4.24 -18.47 22.49
CA ALA A 74 4.70 -19.80 22.90
C ALA A 74 6.18 -20.04 22.51
N VAL A 75 6.64 -19.49 21.39
CA VAL A 75 8.07 -19.56 21.02
C VAL A 75 8.92 -18.72 21.97
N LEU A 76 8.41 -17.57 22.44
CA LEU A 76 9.09 -16.73 23.43
C LEU A 76 9.23 -17.44 24.78
N THR A 77 8.21 -18.19 25.24
CA THR A 77 8.33 -18.95 26.50
C THR A 77 9.41 -20.02 26.49
N TRP A 78 9.82 -20.53 25.32
CA TRP A 78 10.92 -21.50 25.22
C TRP A 78 12.25 -20.81 24.88
N ASN A 79 12.22 -19.80 24.01
CA ASN A 79 13.43 -19.07 23.61
C ASN A 79 13.99 -18.16 24.70
N ASP A 80 13.16 -17.66 25.62
CA ASP A 80 13.64 -16.87 26.76
C ASP A 80 14.48 -17.74 27.73
N PHE A 81 14.36 -19.07 27.66
CA PHE A 81 15.07 -20.04 28.52
C PHE A 81 15.94 -21.06 27.75
N GLY A 82 16.02 -20.96 26.42
CA GLY A 82 16.74 -21.90 25.55
C GLY A 82 17.89 -21.23 24.79
N ALA A 83 18.76 -22.04 24.16
CA ALA A 83 19.92 -21.56 23.40
C ALA A 83 19.59 -21.01 21.98
N THR A 84 18.33 -20.69 21.71
CA THR A 84 17.88 -20.30 20.36
C THR A 84 18.39 -18.91 20.00
N ASP A 85 19.16 -18.80 18.92
CA ASP A 85 19.65 -17.53 18.40
C ASP A 85 18.52 -16.72 17.73
N ARG A 86 17.78 -15.98 18.58
CA ARG A 86 16.70 -15.06 18.19
C ARG A 86 17.16 -14.02 17.17
N GLU A 87 18.42 -13.62 17.25
CA GLU A 87 18.99 -12.56 16.43
C GLU A 87 19.11 -12.99 14.98
N ARG A 88 19.67 -14.18 14.72
CA ARG A 88 19.76 -14.76 13.38
C ARG A 88 18.39 -14.89 12.72
N LEU A 89 17.36 -15.27 13.48
CA LEU A 89 16.00 -15.41 12.96
C LEU A 89 15.42 -14.06 12.50
N LEU A 90 15.55 -13.02 13.32
CA LEU A 90 15.02 -11.68 13.00
C LEU A 90 15.83 -11.02 11.86
N ALA A 91 17.16 -11.17 11.86
CA ALA A 91 18.04 -10.72 10.79
C ALA A 91 17.70 -11.39 9.46
N ARG A 92 17.50 -12.72 9.45
CA ARG A 92 17.08 -13.45 8.25
C ARG A 92 15.76 -12.92 7.69
N ARG A 93 14.77 -12.65 8.54
CA ARG A 93 13.48 -12.10 8.10
C ARG A 93 13.62 -10.70 7.52
N LEU A 94 14.42 -9.84 8.15
CA LEU A 94 14.74 -8.52 7.64
C LEU A 94 15.37 -8.61 6.24
N LEU A 95 16.40 -9.44 6.08
CA LEU A 95 17.11 -9.63 4.81
C LEU A 95 16.21 -10.20 3.72
N VAL A 96 15.36 -11.18 4.04
CA VAL A 96 14.39 -11.75 3.07
C VAL A 96 13.38 -10.68 2.63
N GLN A 97 12.86 -9.88 3.56
CA GLN A 97 11.92 -8.80 3.25
C GLN A 97 12.56 -7.66 2.45
N TRP A 98 13.83 -7.37 2.72
CA TRP A 98 14.63 -6.40 1.98
C TRP A 98 14.90 -6.88 0.56
N ALA A 99 15.40 -8.12 0.41
CA ALA A 99 15.70 -8.72 -0.90
C ALA A 99 14.45 -8.84 -1.78
N ALA A 100 13.31 -9.24 -1.22
CA ALA A 100 12.05 -9.32 -1.95
C ALA A 100 11.62 -7.95 -2.52
N ARG A 101 11.80 -6.86 -1.75
CA ARG A 101 11.51 -5.50 -2.23
C ARG A 101 12.51 -5.04 -3.27
N MET A 102 13.80 -5.33 -3.09
CA MET A 102 14.83 -5.03 -4.10
C MET A 102 14.49 -5.68 -5.44
N LEU A 103 14.09 -6.95 -5.43
CA LEU A 103 13.68 -7.68 -6.64
C LEU A 103 12.43 -7.08 -7.28
N ALA A 104 11.39 -6.80 -6.48
CA ALA A 104 10.14 -6.24 -7.00
C ALA A 104 10.34 -4.83 -7.60
N LEU A 105 11.09 -3.97 -6.91
CA LEU A 105 11.41 -2.63 -7.39
C LEU A 105 12.37 -2.66 -8.59
N GLY A 106 13.34 -3.59 -8.60
CA GLY A 106 14.25 -3.76 -9.73
C GLY A 106 13.50 -4.20 -10.99
N TYR A 107 12.53 -5.11 -10.84
CA TYR A 107 11.61 -5.47 -11.92
C TYR A 107 10.76 -4.27 -12.37
N LEU A 108 10.20 -3.50 -11.43
CA LEU A 108 9.41 -2.30 -11.76
C LEU A 108 10.24 -1.26 -12.52
N LEU A 109 11.47 -0.99 -12.06
CA LEU A 109 12.41 -0.11 -12.74
C LEU A 109 12.71 -0.63 -14.16
N ALA A 110 13.03 -1.91 -14.30
CA ALA A 110 13.32 -2.51 -15.60
C ALA A 110 12.12 -2.41 -16.56
N LEU A 111 10.91 -2.69 -16.08
CA LEU A 111 9.69 -2.59 -16.89
C LEU A 111 9.41 -1.15 -17.31
N LEU A 112 9.43 -0.21 -16.37
CA LEU A 112 9.10 1.19 -16.66
C LEU A 112 10.15 1.87 -17.54
N THR A 113 11.44 1.59 -17.32
CA THR A 113 12.52 2.10 -18.18
C THR A 113 12.44 1.50 -19.59
N ALA A 114 12.08 0.22 -19.72
CA ALA A 114 11.88 -0.42 -21.02
C ALA A 114 10.65 0.14 -21.76
N VAL A 115 9.52 0.35 -21.06
CA VAL A 115 8.32 1.00 -21.64
C VAL A 115 8.66 2.39 -22.15
N ALA A 116 9.35 3.21 -21.35
CA ALA A 116 9.76 4.56 -21.71
C ALA A 116 10.94 4.63 -22.70
N GLY A 117 11.58 3.50 -23.04
CA GLY A 117 12.71 3.46 -23.98
C GLY A 117 13.96 4.18 -23.47
N LEU A 118 14.20 4.15 -22.15
CA LEU A 118 15.30 4.90 -21.54
C LEU A 118 16.66 4.26 -21.83
N GLY A 119 17.66 5.09 -22.15
CA GLY A 119 19.03 4.65 -22.38
C GLY A 119 19.74 4.14 -21.12
N THR A 120 20.84 3.41 -21.29
CA THR A 120 21.59 2.73 -20.22
C THR A 120 21.96 3.64 -19.06
N ARG A 121 22.32 4.91 -19.33
CA ARG A 121 22.69 5.88 -18.28
C ARG A 121 21.57 6.11 -17.27
N TRP A 122 20.33 6.21 -17.74
CA TRP A 122 19.15 6.38 -16.89
C TRP A 122 18.84 5.13 -16.06
N VAL A 123 18.97 3.96 -16.68
CA VAL A 123 18.79 2.68 -16.00
C VAL A 123 19.81 2.53 -14.88
N LEU A 124 21.10 2.80 -15.15
CA LEU A 124 22.16 2.72 -14.15
C LEU A 124 21.95 3.72 -13.01
N ALA A 125 21.55 4.96 -13.31
CA ALA A 125 21.23 5.95 -12.27
C ALA A 125 20.05 5.50 -11.39
N GLY A 126 19.00 4.94 -11.99
CA GLY A 126 17.86 4.37 -11.27
C GLY A 126 18.26 3.19 -10.37
N VAL A 127 19.05 2.25 -10.90
CA VAL A 127 19.58 1.10 -10.13
C VAL A 127 20.43 1.58 -8.96
N ALA A 128 21.36 2.52 -9.22
CA ALA A 128 22.23 3.07 -8.18
C ALA A 128 21.42 3.74 -7.06
N ALA A 129 20.44 4.57 -7.42
CA ALA A 129 19.56 5.24 -6.45
C ALA A 129 18.74 4.23 -5.63
N GLN A 130 18.19 3.20 -6.28
CA GLN A 130 17.42 2.16 -5.61
C GLN A 130 18.27 1.34 -4.62
N VAL A 131 19.46 0.91 -5.05
CA VAL A 131 20.42 0.16 -4.22
C VAL A 131 20.89 1.01 -3.03
N ALA A 132 21.26 2.26 -3.28
CA ALA A 132 21.71 3.18 -2.24
C ALA A 132 20.61 3.46 -1.22
N ALA A 133 19.37 3.71 -1.66
CA ALA A 133 18.22 3.88 -0.78
C ALA A 133 17.92 2.61 0.02
N GLY A 134 17.98 1.44 -0.61
CA GLY A 134 17.80 0.15 0.05
C GLY A 134 18.85 -0.11 1.13
N ALA A 135 20.12 0.21 0.86
CA ALA A 135 21.21 0.09 1.83
C ALA A 135 21.05 1.07 3.00
N LEU A 136 20.66 2.31 2.72
CA LEU A 136 20.40 3.33 3.76
C LEU A 136 19.28 2.88 4.70
N VAL A 137 18.18 2.35 4.16
CA VAL A 137 17.03 1.88 4.93
C VAL A 137 17.39 0.66 5.76
N LEU A 138 18.17 -0.27 5.20
CA LEU A 138 18.68 -1.42 5.95
C LEU A 138 19.48 -0.96 7.18
N GLY A 139 20.32 0.06 7.01
CA GLY A 139 21.05 0.66 8.13
C GLY A 139 20.15 1.42 9.12
N ALA A 140 19.13 2.12 8.62
CA ALA A 140 18.24 2.95 9.43
C ALA A 140 17.32 2.11 10.32
N VAL A 141 16.85 0.97 9.80
CA VAL A 141 16.02 0.01 10.53
C VAL A 141 16.76 -0.59 11.74
N GLY A 142 18.09 -0.65 11.70
CA GLY A 142 18.94 -1.10 12.81
C GLY A 142 19.14 -0.08 13.95
N ARG A 143 18.57 1.12 13.85
CA ARG A 143 18.71 2.21 14.84
C ARG A 143 17.46 2.36 15.74
N PRO A 144 17.61 3.04 16.90
CA PRO A 144 16.51 3.59 17.71
C PRO A 144 15.33 4.13 16.94
N ARG A 145 14.15 3.58 17.24
CA ARG A 145 12.90 4.14 16.72
C ARG A 145 12.78 5.54 17.28
N ARG A 146 12.83 6.54 16.41
CA ARG A 146 12.57 7.90 16.84
C ARG A 146 11.08 8.02 17.16
N PRO A 147 10.71 8.60 18.32
CA PRO A 147 9.31 8.88 18.59
C PRO A 147 8.76 9.89 17.57
N GLY A 148 7.47 9.76 17.23
CA GLY A 148 6.74 10.79 16.50
C GLY A 148 6.82 10.73 14.97
N TRP A 149 6.87 11.91 14.35
CA TRP A 149 6.66 12.16 12.91
C TRP A 149 7.94 12.33 12.09
N VAL A 150 9.12 12.19 12.71
CA VAL A 150 10.40 12.49 12.07
C VAL A 150 10.69 11.58 10.86
N GLU A 151 10.63 10.25 11.04
CA GLU A 151 10.87 9.31 9.92
C GLU A 151 9.89 9.54 8.76
N PRO A 152 8.56 9.66 8.99
CA PRO A 152 7.62 10.00 7.92
C PRO A 152 7.88 11.35 7.24
N LEU A 153 8.27 12.39 7.98
CA LEU A 153 8.55 13.71 7.40
C LEU A 153 9.78 13.69 6.50
N VAL A 154 10.84 12.96 6.88
CA VAL A 154 12.02 12.77 6.04
C VAL A 154 11.65 12.04 4.75
N VAL A 155 10.87 10.96 4.85
CA VAL A 155 10.37 10.19 3.70
C VAL A 155 9.54 11.07 2.77
N LEU A 156 8.62 11.88 3.31
CA LEU A 156 7.80 12.80 2.53
C LEU A 156 8.64 13.92 1.89
N GLY A 157 9.64 14.44 2.59
CA GLY A 157 10.55 15.45 2.07
C GLY A 157 11.33 14.94 0.86
N PHE A 158 11.88 13.73 0.92
CA PHE A 158 12.54 13.10 -0.22
C PHE A 158 11.57 12.86 -1.39
N ALA A 159 10.35 12.40 -1.10
CA ALA A 159 9.33 12.17 -2.12
C ALA A 159 8.91 13.47 -2.82
N ALA A 160 8.64 14.52 -2.05
CA ALA A 160 8.26 15.83 -2.58
C ALA A 160 9.40 16.45 -3.40
N ALA A 161 10.65 16.34 -2.92
CA ALA A 161 11.83 16.81 -3.67
C ALA A 161 11.99 16.07 -5.01
N ALA A 162 11.74 14.75 -5.04
CA ALA A 162 11.80 13.98 -6.28
C ALA A 162 10.77 14.46 -7.32
N VAL A 163 9.54 14.73 -6.90
CA VAL A 163 8.47 15.23 -7.79
C VAL A 163 8.74 16.66 -8.25
N ALA A 164 9.25 17.53 -7.36
CA ALA A 164 9.52 18.92 -7.68
C ALA A 164 10.73 19.11 -8.59
N VAL A 165 11.84 18.42 -8.29
CA VAL A 165 13.11 18.60 -9.02
C VAL A 165 13.15 17.80 -10.32
N ARG A 166 12.48 16.63 -10.37
CA ARG A 166 12.51 15.70 -11.50
C ARG A 166 13.94 15.43 -11.99
N PRO A 167 14.80 14.91 -11.09
CA PRO A 167 16.25 14.91 -11.32
C PRO A 167 16.63 14.15 -12.59
N GLY A 168 17.53 14.75 -13.38
CA GLY A 168 18.19 14.06 -14.49
C GLY A 168 19.13 12.95 -14.00
N PRO A 169 19.75 12.18 -14.91
CA PRO A 169 20.56 11.02 -14.55
C PRO A 169 21.79 11.40 -13.71
N ASP A 170 22.34 12.60 -13.91
CA ASP A 170 23.51 13.10 -13.17
C ASP A 170 23.14 13.49 -11.75
N ALA A 171 22.06 14.24 -11.58
CA ALA A 171 21.52 14.57 -10.26
C ALA A 171 21.15 13.28 -9.50
N LEU A 172 20.54 12.30 -10.17
CA LEU A 172 20.24 10.99 -9.57
C LEU A 172 21.48 10.22 -9.17
N THR A 173 22.53 10.24 -9.99
CA THR A 173 23.80 9.59 -9.65
C THR A 173 24.44 10.29 -8.43
N GLY A 174 24.42 11.62 -8.38
CA GLY A 174 24.87 12.38 -7.21
C GLY A 174 24.08 12.04 -5.94
N VAL A 175 22.75 11.95 -6.03
CA VAL A 175 21.89 11.50 -4.93
C VAL A 175 22.22 10.07 -4.52
N ALA A 176 22.40 9.16 -5.47
CA ALA A 176 22.77 7.77 -5.20
C ALA A 176 24.12 7.67 -4.48
N VAL A 177 25.12 8.47 -4.88
CA VAL A 177 26.41 8.55 -4.20
C VAL A 177 26.23 9.07 -2.77
N ALA A 178 25.50 10.16 -2.57
CA ALA A 178 25.25 10.72 -1.23
C ALA A 178 24.52 9.72 -0.32
N LEU A 179 23.48 9.04 -0.82
CA LEU A 179 22.76 7.98 -0.10
C LEU A 179 23.67 6.79 0.17
N GLY A 180 24.53 6.41 -0.77
CA GLY A 180 25.49 5.32 -0.65
C GLY A 180 26.54 5.60 0.41
N LEU A 181 27.07 6.82 0.47
CA LEU A 181 27.99 7.28 1.51
C LEU A 181 27.31 7.29 2.88
N ALA A 182 26.08 7.81 2.97
CA ALA A 182 25.30 7.78 4.21
C ALA A 182 25.01 6.34 4.67
N ALA A 183 24.68 5.44 3.74
CA ALA A 183 24.50 4.02 4.01
C ALA A 183 25.81 3.37 4.47
N ALA A 184 26.94 3.66 3.84
CA ALA A 184 28.25 3.16 4.23
C ALA A 184 28.64 3.62 5.63
N VAL A 185 28.43 4.89 5.98
CA VAL A 185 28.62 5.40 7.35
C VAL A 185 27.71 4.65 8.32
N LEU A 186 26.44 4.46 7.98
CA LEU A 186 25.48 3.81 8.85
C LEU A 186 25.80 2.33 9.08
N LEU A 187 26.17 1.61 8.01
CA LEU A 187 26.57 0.21 8.01
C LEU A 187 27.94 -0.01 8.69
N THR A 188 28.90 0.89 8.53
CA THR A 188 30.19 0.82 9.24
C THR A 188 30.02 1.11 10.72
N LEU A 189 29.19 2.08 11.10
CA LEU A 189 28.79 2.28 12.49
C LEU A 189 28.12 1.01 13.03
N LEU A 190 27.24 0.36 12.26
CA LEU A 190 26.63 -0.93 12.61
C LEU A 190 27.66 -2.06 12.76
N ALA A 191 28.67 -2.14 11.90
CA ALA A 191 29.70 -3.19 11.95
C ALA A 191 30.68 -3.00 13.13
N ARG A 192 31.01 -1.75 13.50
CA ARG A 192 31.93 -1.43 14.60
C ARG A 192 31.38 -1.74 16.00
N SER A 193 30.09 -2.01 16.09
CA SER A 193 29.37 -2.26 17.35
C SER A 193 29.02 -3.73 17.58
N GLY A 194 29.65 -4.63 16.83
CA GLY A 194 29.33 -6.05 16.82
C GLY A 194 28.69 -6.49 15.50
N PRO A 195 28.31 -7.78 15.36
CA PRO A 195 27.58 -8.27 14.18
C PRO A 195 26.35 -7.39 13.90
N LEU A 196 25.75 -7.51 12.70
CA LEU A 196 24.52 -6.79 12.26
C LEU A 196 23.30 -6.89 13.25
N THR A 197 23.51 -7.54 14.37
CA THR A 197 22.67 -7.76 15.53
C THR A 197 23.01 -6.75 16.63
N ARG A 198 22.37 -5.58 16.54
CA ARG A 198 22.41 -4.53 17.58
C ARG A 198 21.23 -4.65 18.56
N PRO A 199 21.38 -4.05 19.76
CA PRO A 199 20.53 -4.32 20.92
C PRO A 199 19.06 -3.96 20.77
N GLU A 200 18.57 -3.28 19.74
CA GLU A 200 17.13 -2.95 19.67
C GLU A 200 16.25 -4.04 19.08
N ILE A 201 16.72 -4.78 18.07
CA ILE A 201 16.01 -5.99 17.61
C ILE A 201 15.99 -7.01 18.77
N VAL A 202 16.99 -6.95 19.65
CA VAL A 202 17.17 -7.77 20.85
C VAL A 202 16.41 -7.22 22.07
N ARG A 203 16.26 -5.89 22.20
CA ARG A 203 15.53 -5.20 23.28
C ARG A 203 14.07 -4.96 22.94
N ALA A 204 13.61 -5.32 21.74
CA ALA A 204 12.19 -5.36 21.43
C ALA A 204 11.50 -6.16 22.54
N GLY A 205 10.71 -5.46 23.35
CA GLY A 205 10.13 -6.04 24.54
C GLY A 205 9.21 -7.19 24.14
N ARG A 206 8.93 -8.09 25.09
CA ARG A 206 7.93 -9.14 24.89
C ARG A 206 6.61 -8.56 24.37
N GLY A 207 6.20 -7.39 24.86
CA GLY A 207 5.02 -6.67 24.40
C GLY A 207 5.06 -6.31 22.91
N ASP A 208 6.18 -5.75 22.43
CA ASP A 208 6.32 -5.36 21.01
C ASP A 208 6.30 -6.58 20.09
N LEU A 209 6.99 -7.65 20.48
CA LEU A 209 7.07 -8.90 19.72
C LEU A 209 5.71 -9.60 19.61
N VAL A 210 4.96 -9.65 20.72
CA VAL A 210 3.61 -10.24 20.76
C VAL A 210 2.61 -9.37 19.99
N GLN A 211 2.70 -8.04 20.11
CA GLN A 211 1.87 -7.13 19.32
C GLN A 211 2.13 -7.32 17.82
N GLY A 212 3.40 -7.34 17.40
CA GLY A 212 3.79 -7.61 16.03
C GLY A 212 3.29 -8.96 15.52
N TRP A 213 3.34 -10.00 16.37
CA TRP A 213 2.83 -11.33 16.03
C TRP A 213 1.32 -11.29 15.85
N ARG A 214 0.58 -10.63 16.75
CA ARG A 214 -0.87 -10.48 16.65
C ARG A 214 -1.26 -9.75 15.36
N GLU A 215 -0.59 -8.65 15.02
CA GLU A 215 -0.83 -7.95 13.77
C GLU A 215 -0.55 -8.82 12.55
N ARG A 216 0.54 -9.61 12.57
CA ARG A 216 0.89 -10.51 11.48
C ARG A 216 -0.12 -11.64 11.33
N VAL A 217 -0.49 -12.29 12.42
CA VAL A 217 -1.49 -13.38 12.40
C VAL A 217 -2.80 -12.87 11.84
N MET A 218 -3.28 -11.70 12.29
CA MET A 218 -4.51 -11.11 11.74
C MET A 218 -4.40 -10.82 10.23
N ARG A 219 -3.23 -10.37 9.75
CA ARG A 219 -3.03 -10.17 8.29
C ARG A 219 -2.94 -11.48 7.53
N VAL A 220 -2.22 -12.46 8.04
CA VAL A 220 -2.06 -13.79 7.41
C VAL A 220 -3.41 -14.50 7.34
N VAL A 221 -4.14 -14.54 8.45
CA VAL A 221 -5.51 -15.05 8.52
C VAL A 221 -6.40 -14.26 7.56
N GLY A 222 -6.36 -12.93 7.62
CA GLY A 222 -7.09 -12.06 6.69
C GLY A 222 -6.79 -12.37 5.22
N THR A 223 -5.54 -12.60 4.83
CA THR A 223 -5.17 -12.98 3.45
C THR A 223 -5.64 -14.39 3.09
N HIS A 224 -5.48 -15.38 3.97
CA HIS A 224 -5.93 -16.75 3.70
C HIS A 224 -7.45 -16.86 3.56
N PHE A 225 -8.18 -16.05 4.31
CA PHE A 225 -9.63 -15.96 4.31
C PHE A 225 -10.15 -14.82 3.39
N LEU A 226 -9.24 -14.14 2.69
CA LEU A 226 -9.51 -12.98 1.85
C LEU A 226 -10.41 -11.91 2.53
N ASP A 227 -10.35 -11.80 3.87
CA ASP A 227 -11.05 -10.78 4.64
C ASP A 227 -10.24 -9.48 4.61
N VAL A 228 -10.55 -8.62 3.64
CA VAL A 228 -9.91 -7.30 3.46
C VAL A 228 -10.04 -6.43 4.70
N ALA A 229 -11.13 -6.56 5.46
CA ALA A 229 -11.32 -5.79 6.69
C ALA A 229 -10.33 -6.23 7.79
N MET A 230 -9.79 -7.46 7.77
CA MET A 230 -8.75 -7.90 8.71
C MET A 230 -7.39 -7.27 8.40
N LEU A 231 -7.21 -6.77 7.18
CA LEU A 231 -5.99 -6.09 6.74
C LEU A 231 -5.96 -4.62 7.17
N LEU A 232 -7.09 -4.06 7.62
CA LEU A 232 -7.17 -2.68 8.08
C LEU A 232 -6.33 -2.48 9.34
N PRO A 233 -5.63 -1.34 9.46
CA PRO A 233 -4.77 -1.09 10.60
C PRO A 233 -5.60 -0.92 11.89
N ALA A 234 -5.09 -1.48 12.99
CA ALA A 234 -5.68 -1.27 14.31
C ALA A 234 -5.65 0.21 14.72
N GLY A 235 -6.70 0.72 15.37
CA GLY A 235 -6.71 2.08 15.92
C GLY A 235 -5.75 2.23 17.11
N ARG A 236 -5.21 3.44 17.31
CA ARG A 236 -4.59 3.85 18.58
C ARG A 236 -5.63 4.52 19.47
N PRO A 237 -5.47 4.46 20.81
CA PRO A 237 -6.34 5.19 21.72
C PRO A 237 -6.34 6.68 21.40
N VAL A 238 -7.52 7.27 21.22
CA VAL A 238 -7.70 8.72 21.03
C VAL A 238 -8.09 9.30 22.39
N ARG A 239 -7.19 10.09 22.98
CA ARG A 239 -7.44 10.75 24.28
C ARG A 239 -8.16 12.08 24.07
N GLY A 240 -9.01 12.46 25.02
CA GLY A 240 -9.66 13.78 25.04
C GLY A 240 -10.92 13.92 24.19
N TRP A 241 -11.35 12.85 23.51
CA TRP A 241 -12.57 12.88 22.70
C TRP A 241 -13.73 12.24 23.45
N ARG A 242 -14.79 13.02 23.70
CA ARG A 242 -16.05 12.51 24.25
C ARG A 242 -17.01 12.17 23.11
N LEU A 243 -17.61 10.99 23.16
CA LEU A 243 -18.66 10.56 22.23
C LEU A 243 -20.01 11.16 22.65
N THR A 244 -20.15 12.48 22.55
CA THR A 244 -21.45 13.17 22.69
C THR A 244 -22.10 13.38 21.32
N ALA A 245 -23.33 13.90 21.26
CA ALA A 245 -23.95 14.26 19.99
C ALA A 245 -23.11 15.29 19.19
N PRO A 246 -23.06 15.23 17.84
CA PRO A 246 -23.61 14.18 16.98
C PRO A 246 -22.72 12.93 16.95
N VAL A 247 -23.23 11.82 17.50
CA VAL A 247 -22.43 10.61 17.80
C VAL A 247 -21.87 9.96 16.54
N GLY A 248 -22.67 9.82 15.47
CA GLY A 248 -22.22 9.18 14.24
C GLY A 248 -21.02 9.88 13.58
N VAL A 249 -21.06 11.22 13.48
CA VAL A 249 -19.98 12.03 12.87
C VAL A 249 -18.75 12.05 13.77
N ARG A 250 -18.93 12.22 15.09
CA ARG A 250 -17.82 12.15 16.04
C ARG A 250 -17.16 10.77 16.05
N LEU A 251 -17.94 9.71 15.97
CA LEU A 251 -17.43 8.33 15.90
C LEU A 251 -16.60 8.12 14.63
N ALA A 252 -17.06 8.63 13.49
CA ALA A 252 -16.30 8.59 12.24
C ALA A 252 -14.96 9.32 12.38
N TRP A 253 -14.97 10.54 12.93
CA TRP A 253 -13.73 11.31 13.19
C TRP A 253 -12.80 10.63 14.19
N VAL A 254 -13.32 10.03 15.27
CA VAL A 254 -12.51 9.25 16.21
C VAL A 254 -11.87 8.04 15.51
N GLY A 255 -12.61 7.36 14.64
CA GLY A 255 -12.10 6.25 13.83
C GLY A 255 -10.93 6.63 12.94
N VAL A 256 -11.00 7.82 12.33
CA VAL A 256 -9.92 8.44 11.53
C VAL A 256 -8.76 8.89 12.42
N ALA A 257 -9.04 9.60 13.52
CA ALA A 257 -8.06 10.13 14.46
C ALA A 257 -7.17 9.01 15.06
N ALA A 258 -7.79 7.87 15.36
CA ALA A 258 -7.10 6.65 15.83
C ALA A 258 -6.07 6.11 14.83
N ARG A 259 -6.12 6.55 13.57
CA ARG A 259 -5.32 6.05 12.45
C ARG A 259 -4.51 7.14 11.74
N THR A 260 -4.40 8.32 12.34
CA THR A 260 -3.59 9.47 11.87
C THR A 260 -2.15 9.12 11.50
N ARG A 261 -1.56 8.08 12.11
CA ARG A 261 -0.26 7.52 11.71
C ARG A 261 -0.18 7.06 10.24
N ARG A 262 -1.31 6.96 9.54
CA ARG A 262 -1.42 6.62 8.11
C ARG A 262 -1.48 7.84 7.19
N ILE A 263 -1.62 9.05 7.74
CA ILE A 263 -1.61 10.30 6.96
C ILE A 263 -0.33 10.41 6.09
N PRO A 264 0.89 10.12 6.59
CA PRO A 264 2.06 10.18 5.72
C PRO A 264 2.01 9.22 4.53
N THR A 265 1.44 8.03 4.72
CA THR A 265 1.23 7.10 3.61
C THR A 265 0.22 7.65 2.62
N ALA A 266 -0.88 8.25 3.08
CA ALA A 266 -1.86 8.90 2.21
C ALA A 266 -1.23 10.06 1.40
N LEU A 267 -0.41 10.91 2.03
CA LEU A 267 0.32 11.98 1.36
C LEU A 267 1.32 11.44 0.33
N LEU A 268 2.04 10.36 0.68
CA LEU A 268 2.96 9.71 -0.26
C LEU A 268 2.20 9.12 -1.46
N LEU A 269 1.01 8.56 -1.24
CA LEU A 269 0.15 8.07 -2.33
C LEU A 269 -0.36 9.22 -3.22
N ALA A 270 -0.56 10.43 -2.71
CA ALA A 270 -0.87 11.60 -3.55
C ALA A 270 0.30 11.92 -4.48
N LEU A 271 1.53 11.93 -3.97
CA LEU A 271 2.73 12.12 -4.79
C LEU A 271 2.88 11.02 -5.84
N VAL A 272 2.62 9.76 -5.45
CA VAL A 272 2.64 8.62 -6.39
C VAL A 272 1.58 8.76 -7.47
N ALA A 273 0.37 9.24 -7.13
CA ALA A 273 -0.69 9.49 -8.11
C ALA A 273 -0.27 10.55 -9.13
N VAL A 274 0.34 11.65 -8.69
CA VAL A 274 0.88 12.69 -9.59
C VAL A 274 1.98 12.12 -10.48
N ALA A 275 2.93 11.37 -9.92
CA ALA A 275 3.98 10.77 -10.73
C ALA A 275 3.46 9.72 -11.71
N ALA A 276 2.41 8.98 -11.35
CA ALA A 276 1.77 8.02 -12.25
C ALA A 276 1.04 8.72 -13.40
N HIS A 277 0.31 9.82 -13.13
CA HIS A 277 -0.30 10.66 -14.16
C HIS A 277 0.75 11.20 -15.15
N LEU A 278 1.90 11.65 -14.65
CA LEU A 278 2.99 12.13 -15.51
C LEU A 278 3.67 11.00 -16.30
N ALA A 279 3.87 9.83 -15.68
CA ALA A 279 4.67 8.75 -16.27
C ALA A 279 3.86 7.81 -17.18
N LEU A 280 2.53 7.76 -17.03
CA LEU A 280 1.63 6.80 -17.69
C LEU A 280 0.48 7.54 -18.40
N PRO A 281 0.77 8.33 -19.45
CA PRO A 281 -0.17 9.28 -20.02
C PRO A 281 -1.37 8.66 -20.74
N ALA A 282 -1.33 7.37 -21.09
CA ALA A 282 -2.49 6.71 -21.72
C ALA A 282 -3.48 6.12 -20.69
N LEU A 283 -3.13 6.12 -19.40
CA LEU A 283 -4.08 5.72 -18.36
C LEU A 283 -5.05 6.88 -18.09
N PRO A 284 -6.36 6.61 -18.06
CA PRO A 284 -7.33 7.64 -17.69
C PRO A 284 -7.06 8.21 -16.30
N ASP A 285 -7.18 9.52 -16.19
CA ASP A 285 -6.95 10.30 -14.99
C ASP A 285 -7.83 9.80 -13.82
N GLU A 286 -9.10 9.52 -14.07
CA GLU A 286 -10.01 9.01 -13.05
C GLU A 286 -9.54 7.66 -12.49
N VAL A 287 -8.88 6.83 -13.31
CA VAL A 287 -8.38 5.51 -12.90
C VAL A 287 -7.21 5.65 -11.95
N VAL A 288 -6.21 6.43 -12.33
CA VAL A 288 -5.02 6.66 -11.51
C VAL A 288 -5.44 7.31 -10.18
N PHE A 289 -6.28 8.34 -10.26
CA PHE A 289 -6.74 9.08 -9.10
C PHE A 289 -7.59 8.22 -8.16
N ALA A 290 -8.56 7.49 -8.70
CA ALA A 290 -9.44 6.65 -7.88
C ALA A 290 -8.68 5.51 -7.21
N LEU A 291 -7.71 4.89 -7.91
CA LEU A 291 -6.88 3.83 -7.35
C LEU A 291 -6.10 4.31 -6.14
N PHE A 292 -5.33 5.40 -6.28
CA PHE A 292 -4.51 5.92 -5.19
C PHE A 292 -5.33 6.59 -4.09
N GLY A 293 -6.42 7.28 -4.44
CA GLY A 293 -7.37 7.84 -3.49
C GLY A 293 -8.05 6.75 -2.64
N TYR A 294 -8.48 5.65 -3.27
CA TYR A 294 -9.01 4.48 -2.56
C TYR A 294 -7.97 3.89 -1.59
N LEU A 295 -6.73 3.64 -2.06
CA LEU A 295 -5.65 3.12 -1.22
C LEU A 295 -5.30 4.06 -0.05
N ALA A 296 -5.43 5.38 -0.23
CA ALA A 296 -5.20 6.37 0.82
C ALA A 296 -6.33 6.38 1.87
N LEU A 297 -7.57 6.19 1.46
CA LEU A 297 -8.76 6.29 2.33
C LEU A 297 -9.10 4.99 3.06
N VAL A 298 -8.93 3.83 2.42
CA VAL A 298 -9.29 2.52 2.99
C VAL A 298 -8.74 2.30 4.40
N PRO A 299 -7.47 2.61 4.71
CA PRO A 299 -6.96 2.49 6.07
C PRO A 299 -7.79 3.26 7.11
N LEU A 300 -8.40 4.38 6.74
CA LEU A 300 -9.17 5.26 7.63
C LEU A 300 -10.58 4.73 7.93
N THR A 301 -11.06 3.75 7.17
CA THR A 301 -12.39 3.15 7.38
C THR A 301 -12.42 2.07 8.47
N GLY A 302 -11.28 1.72 9.06
CA GLY A 302 -11.19 0.66 10.06
C GLY A 302 -12.12 0.82 11.27
N GLY A 303 -12.46 2.06 11.67
CA GLY A 303 -13.45 2.29 12.73
C GLY A 303 -14.84 1.79 12.35
N LEU A 304 -15.26 2.04 11.11
CA LEU A 304 -16.53 1.54 10.58
C LEU A 304 -16.52 0.02 10.44
N ALA A 305 -15.41 -0.56 9.95
CA ALA A 305 -15.27 -2.00 9.81
C ALA A 305 -15.35 -2.73 11.16
N GLU A 306 -14.76 -2.17 12.23
CA GLU A 306 -14.85 -2.72 13.59
C GLU A 306 -16.27 -2.70 14.16
N LEU A 307 -17.09 -1.72 13.78
CA LEU A 307 -18.52 -1.67 14.12
C LEU A 307 -19.31 -2.67 13.29
N TRP A 308 -19.01 -2.80 11.99
CA TRP A 308 -19.79 -3.66 11.10
C TRP A 308 -19.62 -5.15 11.37
N ARG A 309 -18.48 -5.55 11.96
CA ARG A 309 -18.22 -6.92 12.40
C ARG A 309 -19.06 -7.41 13.57
N SER A 310 -19.60 -6.51 14.39
CA SER A 310 -20.36 -6.89 15.57
C SER A 310 -21.70 -6.16 15.60
N PRO A 311 -22.82 -6.87 15.37
CA PRO A 311 -24.16 -6.30 15.53
C PRO A 311 -24.37 -5.71 16.93
N GLY A 312 -23.78 -6.34 17.96
CA GLY A 312 -23.79 -5.83 19.33
C GLY A 312 -23.22 -4.41 19.40
N ARG A 313 -22.01 -4.19 18.87
CA ARG A 313 -21.36 -2.86 18.88
C ARG A 313 -22.20 -1.80 18.18
N ARG A 314 -22.87 -2.13 17.08
CA ARG A 314 -23.77 -1.19 16.39
C ARG A 314 -24.98 -0.81 17.25
N ARG A 315 -25.60 -1.80 17.91
CA ARG A 315 -26.73 -1.55 18.83
C ARG A 315 -26.34 -0.62 19.97
N TRP A 316 -25.13 -0.75 20.51
CA TRP A 316 -24.61 0.13 21.56
C TRP A 316 -24.46 1.60 21.14
N VAL A 317 -24.30 1.90 19.84
CA VAL A 317 -24.20 3.29 19.33
C VAL A 317 -25.57 3.98 19.22
N GLY A 318 -26.67 3.20 19.22
CA GLY A 318 -28.04 3.75 19.22
C GLY A 318 -28.43 4.54 17.96
N HIS A 319 -27.77 4.27 16.82
CA HIS A 319 -28.05 4.93 15.53
C HIS A 319 -28.46 3.91 14.47
N SER A 320 -29.28 4.32 13.50
CA SER A 320 -29.59 3.46 12.36
C SER A 320 -28.36 3.25 11.48
N ASP A 321 -28.28 2.06 10.87
CA ASP A 321 -27.21 1.67 9.96
C ASP A 321 -27.01 2.69 8.83
N LEU A 322 -28.13 3.22 8.29
CA LEU A 322 -28.14 4.28 7.28
C LEU A 322 -27.44 5.55 7.78
N ARG A 323 -27.77 6.04 8.98
CA ARG A 323 -27.18 7.25 9.55
C ARG A 323 -25.69 7.06 9.83
N LEU A 324 -25.28 5.88 10.29
CA LEU A 324 -23.87 5.57 10.53
C LEU A 324 -23.07 5.55 9.22
N ARG A 325 -23.60 4.91 8.16
CA ARG A 325 -22.98 4.91 6.83
C ARG A 325 -22.88 6.31 6.25
N ALA A 326 -23.97 7.07 6.28
CA ALA A 326 -23.99 8.44 5.78
C ALA A 326 -22.98 9.35 6.52
N ALA A 327 -22.88 9.23 7.85
CA ALA A 327 -21.92 10.00 8.63
C ALA A 327 -20.46 9.66 8.28
N HIS A 328 -20.13 8.37 8.13
CA HIS A 328 -18.78 7.95 7.73
C HIS A 328 -18.48 8.32 6.28
N LEU A 329 -19.45 8.18 5.38
CA LEU A 329 -19.33 8.63 4.00
C LEU A 329 -19.02 10.12 3.95
N ALA A 330 -19.77 10.96 4.67
CA ALA A 330 -19.54 12.40 4.69
C ALA A 330 -18.12 12.75 5.17
N VAL A 331 -17.66 12.14 6.28
CA VAL A 331 -16.30 12.37 6.79
C VAL A 331 -15.24 11.89 5.79
N LEU A 332 -15.41 10.73 5.18
CA LEU A 332 -14.49 10.20 4.18
C LEU A 332 -14.48 11.04 2.91
N THR A 333 -15.62 11.57 2.47
CA THR A 333 -15.71 12.49 1.33
C THR A 333 -14.98 13.79 1.61
N VAL A 334 -15.06 14.35 2.81
CA VAL A 334 -14.25 15.53 3.21
C VAL A 334 -12.75 15.21 3.14
N LEU A 335 -12.33 14.07 3.69
CA LEU A 335 -10.93 13.64 3.65
C LEU A 335 -10.45 13.37 2.22
N ALA A 336 -11.30 12.76 1.40
CA ALA A 336 -11.06 12.51 -0.01
C ALA A 336 -10.91 13.83 -0.78
N ALA A 337 -11.76 14.82 -0.50
CA ALA A 337 -11.69 16.16 -1.10
C ALA A 337 -10.41 16.90 -0.70
N VAL A 338 -9.98 16.81 0.57
CA VAL A 338 -8.71 17.39 1.02
C VAL A 338 -7.52 16.72 0.33
N TRP A 339 -7.51 15.39 0.28
CA TRP A 339 -6.48 14.63 -0.43
C TRP A 339 -6.46 14.96 -1.93
N ALA A 340 -7.64 15.08 -2.53
CA ALA A 340 -7.83 15.46 -3.92
C ALA A 340 -7.29 16.85 -4.22
N GLY A 341 -7.66 17.86 -3.42
CA GLY A 341 -7.15 19.22 -3.57
C GLY A 341 -5.62 19.28 -3.48
N LEU A 342 -5.02 18.47 -2.60
CA LEU A 342 -3.57 18.35 -2.50
C LEU A 342 -2.96 17.71 -3.76
N ALA A 343 -3.51 16.60 -4.25
CA ALA A 343 -3.02 15.94 -5.47
C ALA A 343 -3.17 16.83 -6.71
N LEU A 344 -4.32 17.51 -6.87
CA LEU A 344 -4.59 18.45 -7.94
C LEU A 344 -3.64 19.66 -7.88
N GLY A 345 -3.44 20.24 -6.69
CA GLY A 345 -2.51 21.35 -6.50
C GLY A 345 -1.06 20.97 -6.82
N LEU A 346 -0.63 19.77 -6.41
CA LEU A 346 0.70 19.25 -6.75
C LEU A 346 0.88 19.03 -8.25
N ALA A 347 -0.12 18.49 -8.93
CA ALA A 347 -0.09 18.25 -10.37
C ALA A 347 -0.10 19.56 -11.19
N ALA A 348 -0.91 20.53 -10.76
CA ALA A 348 -0.91 21.88 -11.33
C ALA A 348 0.44 22.58 -11.14
N ALA A 349 1.05 22.49 -9.95
CA ALA A 349 2.40 22.99 -9.70
C ALA A 349 3.47 22.28 -10.54
N ALA A 350 3.19 21.03 -10.93
CA ALA A 350 3.97 20.22 -11.86
C ALA A 350 3.70 20.54 -13.35
N GLY A 351 2.81 21.47 -13.66
CA GLY A 351 2.47 21.83 -15.05
C GLY A 351 1.68 20.76 -15.82
N ALA A 352 1.03 19.84 -15.11
CA ALA A 352 0.18 18.80 -15.69
C ALA A 352 -1.14 18.75 -14.92
N PRO A 353 -2.09 19.66 -15.20
CA PRO A 353 -3.38 19.66 -14.54
C PRO A 353 -4.17 18.41 -14.97
N TRP A 354 -4.86 17.81 -14.01
CA TRP A 354 -5.76 16.70 -14.27
C TRP A 354 -7.02 17.16 -14.98
N GLU A 355 -7.71 16.24 -15.64
CA GLU A 355 -9.04 16.47 -16.19
C GLU A 355 -10.07 16.78 -15.09
N THR A 356 -11.09 17.59 -15.44
CA THR A 356 -12.16 17.98 -14.50
C THR A 356 -13.02 16.81 -14.06
N GLY A 357 -13.08 15.73 -14.84
CA GLY A 357 -13.77 14.48 -14.54
C GLY A 357 -13.28 13.81 -13.24
N VAL A 358 -12.03 14.05 -12.84
CA VAL A 358 -11.43 13.54 -11.60
C VAL A 358 -12.19 13.94 -10.34
N VAL A 359 -12.90 15.06 -10.36
CA VAL A 359 -13.73 15.48 -9.22
C VAL A 359 -14.80 14.42 -8.89
N LEU A 360 -15.30 13.69 -9.88
CA LEU A 360 -16.24 12.59 -9.70
C LEU A 360 -15.63 11.39 -8.96
N ALA A 361 -14.31 11.24 -8.99
CA ALA A 361 -13.62 10.18 -8.26
C ALA A 361 -13.74 10.36 -6.73
N VAL A 362 -13.86 11.60 -6.22
CA VAL A 362 -13.92 11.91 -4.77
C VAL A 362 -15.09 11.23 -4.05
N PRO A 363 -16.36 11.45 -4.45
CA PRO A 363 -17.49 10.73 -3.85
C PRO A 363 -17.45 9.23 -4.16
N LEU A 364 -16.91 8.83 -5.32
CA LEU A 364 -16.80 7.43 -5.71
C LEU A 364 -15.85 6.64 -4.81
N VAL A 365 -14.61 7.11 -4.59
CA VAL A 365 -13.64 6.42 -3.72
C VAL A 365 -14.14 6.34 -2.28
N SER A 366 -14.84 7.37 -1.81
CA SER A 366 -15.45 7.42 -0.49
C SER A 366 -16.54 6.36 -0.35
N ALA A 367 -17.42 6.24 -1.36
CA ALA A 367 -18.45 5.20 -1.42
C ALA A 367 -17.84 3.79 -1.46
N CYS A 368 -16.80 3.59 -2.26
CA CYS A 368 -16.06 2.32 -2.33
C CYS A 368 -15.44 1.96 -0.97
N ALA A 369 -14.83 2.92 -0.29
CA ALA A 369 -14.21 2.71 1.01
C ALA A 369 -15.25 2.37 2.09
N VAL A 370 -16.41 3.04 2.09
CA VAL A 370 -17.54 2.72 2.99
C VAL A 370 -18.06 1.32 2.72
N ARG A 371 -18.36 0.99 1.46
CA ARG A 371 -18.84 -0.34 1.06
C ARG A 371 -17.85 -1.45 1.40
N THR A 372 -16.55 -1.18 1.27
CA THR A 372 -15.49 -2.11 1.69
C THR A 372 -15.56 -2.38 3.20
N ALA A 373 -15.79 -1.34 4.01
CA ALA A 373 -15.87 -1.46 5.46
C ALA A 373 -17.20 -2.06 5.95
N THR A 374 -18.30 -1.87 5.21
CA THR A 374 -19.63 -2.39 5.56
C THR A 374 -20.00 -3.69 4.84
N GLY A 375 -19.06 -4.26 4.09
CA GLY A 375 -19.22 -5.55 3.46
C GLY A 375 -19.52 -6.65 4.48
N ALA A 376 -20.43 -7.57 4.12
CA ALA A 376 -20.66 -8.76 4.93
C ALA A 376 -19.37 -9.57 5.06
N PRO A 377 -19.06 -10.14 6.24
CA PRO A 377 -17.90 -11.00 6.41
C PRO A 377 -17.97 -12.19 5.44
N PRO A 378 -16.82 -12.74 5.01
CA PRO A 378 -16.82 -13.92 4.15
C PRO A 378 -17.51 -15.08 4.87
N ALA A 379 -18.57 -15.62 4.28
CA ALA A 379 -19.17 -16.88 4.73
C ALA A 379 -18.61 -18.05 3.91
N TYR A 380 -18.15 -19.08 4.59
CA TYR A 380 -17.54 -20.29 4.01
C TYR A 380 -18.53 -21.45 3.84
N ASP A 381 -19.79 -21.20 4.18
CA ASP A 381 -20.92 -22.12 4.09
C ASP A 381 -21.24 -22.52 2.64
N ASN A 382 -21.00 -21.63 1.66
CA ASN A 382 -21.20 -21.92 0.25
C ASN A 382 -20.21 -21.15 -0.65
N LEU A 383 -19.17 -21.87 -1.11
CA LEU A 383 -18.11 -21.32 -1.95
C LEU A 383 -18.48 -21.24 -3.44
N MET A 384 -19.55 -21.91 -3.88
CA MET A 384 -19.93 -22.09 -5.29
C MET A 384 -18.71 -22.30 -6.21
N PRO A 385 -18.08 -23.49 -6.16
CA PRO A 385 -16.97 -23.79 -7.06
C PRO A 385 -17.47 -23.81 -8.51
N VAL A 386 -16.87 -23.00 -9.37
CA VAL A 386 -17.14 -22.99 -10.82
C VAL A 386 -15.89 -23.54 -11.51
N ALA A 387 -16.07 -24.58 -12.32
CA ALA A 387 -14.99 -25.10 -13.15
C ALA A 387 -14.57 -24.05 -14.18
N THR A 388 -13.29 -23.71 -14.21
CA THR A 388 -12.67 -22.86 -15.23
C THR A 388 -11.55 -23.62 -15.93
N PRO A 389 -11.05 -23.16 -17.08
CA PRO A 389 -9.89 -23.77 -17.75
C PRO A 389 -8.63 -23.88 -16.86
N PHE A 390 -8.59 -23.14 -15.75
CA PHE A 390 -7.50 -23.12 -14.77
C PHE A 390 -7.82 -23.86 -13.47
N GLY A 391 -8.93 -24.61 -13.41
CA GLY A 391 -9.40 -25.33 -12.23
C GLY A 391 -10.69 -24.76 -11.62
N THR A 392 -11.10 -25.28 -10.46
CA THR A 392 -12.32 -24.83 -9.77
C THR A 392 -12.08 -23.52 -9.02
N LEU A 393 -12.74 -22.44 -9.44
CA LEU A 393 -12.68 -21.15 -8.75
C LEU A 393 -13.86 -20.98 -7.79
N PRO A 394 -13.64 -20.62 -6.52
CA PRO A 394 -14.72 -20.34 -5.57
C PRO A 394 -15.31 -18.94 -5.85
N VAL A 395 -16.23 -18.85 -6.82
CA VAL A 395 -16.72 -17.57 -7.36
C VAL A 395 -17.39 -16.71 -6.29
N ARG A 396 -18.07 -17.31 -5.30
CA ARG A 396 -18.65 -16.54 -4.17
C ARG A 396 -17.59 -15.93 -3.27
N LEU A 397 -16.43 -16.58 -3.13
CA LEU A 397 -15.32 -16.05 -2.36
C LEU A 397 -14.74 -14.84 -3.10
N VAL A 398 -14.43 -14.99 -4.40
CA VAL A 398 -13.87 -13.93 -5.25
C VAL A 398 -14.81 -12.71 -5.34
N THR A 399 -16.09 -12.92 -5.62
CA THR A 399 -17.07 -11.82 -5.72
C THR A 399 -17.26 -11.09 -4.40
N ARG A 400 -17.15 -11.76 -3.25
CA ARG A 400 -17.21 -11.11 -1.94
C ARG A 400 -15.95 -10.32 -1.61
N THR A 401 -14.78 -10.79 -2.05
CA THR A 401 -13.51 -10.09 -1.84
C THR A 401 -13.39 -8.82 -2.67
N LEU A 402 -14.10 -8.79 -3.80
CA LEU A 402 -14.21 -7.63 -4.64
C LEU A 402 -15.32 -6.67 -4.19
N ARG A 403 -16.14 -6.97 -3.16
CA ARG A 403 -17.18 -6.04 -2.70
C ARG A 403 -16.58 -4.76 -2.14
N GLY A 404 -16.89 -3.64 -2.80
CA GLY A 404 -16.29 -2.33 -2.57
C GLY A 404 -15.45 -1.91 -3.78
N PRO A 405 -14.30 -2.56 -4.02
CA PRO A 405 -13.52 -2.37 -5.25
C PRO A 405 -14.26 -2.66 -6.54
N ASP A 406 -15.27 -3.53 -6.54
CA ASP A 406 -16.10 -3.90 -7.69
C ASP A 406 -16.84 -2.69 -8.28
N LEU A 407 -17.47 -1.93 -7.41
CA LEU A 407 -18.20 -0.70 -7.73
C LEU A 407 -17.23 0.40 -8.15
N GLY A 408 -16.05 0.46 -7.52
CA GLY A 408 -14.95 1.31 -7.91
C GLY A 408 -14.45 0.97 -9.32
N LEU A 409 -14.13 -0.29 -9.59
CA LEU A 409 -13.62 -0.76 -10.88
C LEU A 409 -14.63 -0.52 -12.00
N PHE A 410 -15.91 -0.83 -11.78
CA PHE A 410 -16.95 -0.58 -12.78
C PHE A 410 -17.13 0.91 -13.07
N ALA A 411 -17.24 1.74 -12.04
CA ALA A 411 -17.42 3.18 -12.22
C ALA A 411 -16.16 3.86 -12.78
N VAL A 412 -14.97 3.44 -12.36
CA VAL A 412 -13.69 3.97 -12.84
C VAL A 412 -13.41 3.60 -14.30
N LEU A 413 -13.89 2.45 -14.77
CA LEU A 413 -13.80 2.08 -16.19
C LEU A 413 -14.88 2.76 -17.05
N LEU A 414 -16.05 3.04 -16.47
CA LEU A 414 -17.19 3.61 -17.21
C LEU A 414 -17.14 5.13 -17.29
N VAL A 415 -16.79 5.81 -16.19
CA VAL A 415 -16.81 7.28 -16.08
C VAL A 415 -15.97 7.99 -17.16
N PRO A 416 -14.75 7.52 -17.50
CA PRO A 416 -13.96 8.14 -18.57
C PRO A 416 -14.56 7.99 -19.98
N THR A 417 -15.50 7.05 -20.16
CA THR A 417 -16.07 6.70 -21.47
C THR A 417 -17.41 7.37 -21.77
N VAL A 418 -17.97 8.10 -20.81
CA VAL A 418 -19.31 8.70 -20.90
C VAL A 418 -19.27 10.21 -20.66
N PRO A 419 -20.26 10.97 -21.17
CA PRO A 419 -20.37 12.39 -20.86
C PRO A 419 -20.48 12.65 -19.36
N LEU A 420 -19.90 13.75 -18.88
CA LEU A 420 -19.90 14.15 -17.47
C LEU A 420 -21.25 14.02 -16.73
N PRO A 421 -22.42 14.43 -17.29
CA PRO A 421 -23.69 14.27 -16.58
C PRO A 421 -24.07 12.79 -16.38
N VAL A 422 -23.75 11.92 -17.34
CA VAL A 422 -23.97 10.47 -17.22
C VAL A 422 -23.00 9.89 -16.19
N GLY A 423 -21.74 10.30 -16.20
CA GLY A 423 -20.75 9.93 -15.19
C GLY A 423 -21.19 10.33 -13.78
N ALA A 424 -21.72 11.54 -13.60
CA ALA A 424 -22.26 12.02 -12.34
C ALA A 424 -23.46 11.20 -11.86
N ALA A 425 -24.35 10.79 -12.77
CA ALA A 425 -25.46 9.89 -12.44
C ALA A 425 -24.98 8.51 -11.99
N VAL A 426 -23.98 7.94 -12.66
CA VAL A 426 -23.35 6.66 -12.28
C VAL A 426 -22.75 6.75 -10.88
N VAL A 427 -21.99 7.81 -10.60
CA VAL A 427 -21.37 8.05 -9.29
C VAL A 427 -22.42 8.26 -8.19
N THR A 428 -23.50 8.98 -8.49
CA THR A 428 -24.62 9.19 -7.56
C THR A 428 -25.31 7.87 -7.22
N ALA A 429 -25.55 7.02 -8.22
CA ALA A 429 -26.07 5.67 -8.02
C ALA A 429 -25.11 4.81 -7.18
N ALA A 430 -23.81 4.89 -7.44
CA ALA A 430 -22.78 4.21 -6.67
C ALA A 430 -22.76 4.61 -5.20
N VAL A 431 -22.86 5.92 -4.92
CA VAL A 431 -22.98 6.49 -3.57
C VAL A 431 -24.27 6.02 -2.88
N ALA A 432 -25.40 6.09 -3.58
CA ALA A 432 -26.68 5.61 -3.05
C ALA A 432 -26.61 4.13 -2.67
N VAL A 433 -26.02 3.30 -3.54
CA VAL A 433 -25.82 1.87 -3.27
C VAL A 433 -24.94 1.65 -2.04
N ALA A 434 -23.86 2.41 -1.85
CA ALA A 434 -22.96 2.26 -0.70
C ALA A 434 -23.60 2.64 0.64
N VAL A 435 -24.62 3.51 0.62
CA VAL A 435 -25.32 3.97 1.83
C VAL A 435 -26.53 3.07 2.13
N LEU A 436 -27.32 2.75 1.10
CA LEU A 436 -28.59 2.02 1.23
C LEU A 436 -28.41 0.51 1.40
N ARG A 437 -27.35 -0.09 0.85
CA ARG A 437 -27.05 -1.53 0.95
C ARG A 437 -25.87 -1.79 1.86
#